data_AF-A0A5E4JHX7-F1
#
_entry.id   AF-A0A5E4JHX7-F1
#
_cell.length_a   1.000
_cell.length_b   1.000
_cell.length_c   1.000
_cell.angle_alpha   90.00
_cell.angle_beta   90.00
_cell.angle_gamma   90.00
#
_symmetry.space_group_name_H-M   'P 1'
#
loop_
_entity.id
_entity.type
_entity.pdbx_description
1 polymer ?
#
loop_
_entity_poly.entity_id
_entity_poly.type
_entity_poly.pdbx_seq_one_letter_code
_entity_poly.pdbx_strand_id
1 'polypeptide(L)'
;MFGVDILAGKLKSASMLMNEQGDVIGRVKEIQDSGKSMDEAKKGDSVAISIDGITLGRQLKEGDVLYTHLNDDEERLLRGKFNYLLSDEEKDLLDLVAKIKRTKK
;
A
#
# COMPACT_ATOMS: atom_id res chain seq x y z
N MET A 1 -12.27 2.69 10.42
CA MET A 1 -11.14 3.51 9.95
C MET A 1 -10.03 3.38 10.95
N PHE A 2 -8.79 3.38 10.48
CA PHE A 2 -7.59 3.24 11.29
C PHE A 2 -6.58 4.30 10.85
N GLY A 3 -5.87 4.91 11.80
CA GLY A 3 -4.79 5.85 11.49
C GLY A 3 -3.57 5.09 10.98
N VAL A 4 -2.97 5.59 9.90
CA VAL A 4 -1.76 5.03 9.30
C VAL A 4 -0.80 6.14 8.90
N ASP A 5 0.48 5.83 8.97
CA ASP A 5 1.55 6.71 8.49
C ASP A 5 2.10 6.17 7.17
N ILE A 6 2.16 7.02 6.15
CA ILE A 6 2.72 6.63 4.86
C ILE A 6 4.25 6.69 4.94
N LEU A 7 4.89 5.51 5.03
CA LEU A 7 6.33 5.39 5.19
C LEU A 7 7.11 5.67 3.89
N ALA A 8 6.56 5.25 2.75
CA ALA A 8 7.20 5.37 1.44
C ALA A 8 6.19 5.38 0.29
N GLY A 9 6.56 6.02 -0.82
CA GLY A 9 5.76 6.09 -2.04
C GLY A 9 4.44 6.84 -1.87
N LYS A 10 3.41 6.36 -2.56
CA LYS A 10 2.06 6.96 -2.57
C LYS A 10 1.01 5.86 -2.43
N LEU A 11 0.08 6.06 -1.50
CA LEU A 11 -1.09 5.21 -1.34
C LEU A 11 -2.27 5.85 -2.04
N LYS A 12 -2.96 5.08 -2.88
CA LYS A 12 -4.17 5.53 -3.57
C LYS A 12 -5.40 4.83 -3.01
N SER A 13 -6.54 5.53 -3.05
CA SER A 13 -7.84 4.90 -2.83
C SER A 13 -8.03 3.74 -3.80
N ALA A 14 -8.75 2.71 -3.35
CA ALA A 14 -9.00 1.49 -4.11
C ALA A 14 -7.77 0.59 -4.37
N SER A 15 -6.59 0.90 -3.82
CA SER A 15 -5.44 0.00 -3.85
C SER A 15 -5.67 -1.24 -2.98
N MET A 16 -5.15 -2.39 -3.43
CA MET A 16 -5.08 -3.60 -2.59
C MET A 16 -3.85 -3.53 -1.69
N LEU A 17 -3.98 -4.03 -0.47
CA LEU A 17 -2.93 -4.11 0.53
C LEU A 17 -2.57 -5.56 0.83
N MET A 18 -1.31 -5.80 1.15
CA MET A 18 -0.77 -7.06 1.63
C MET A 18 0.14 -6.85 2.84
N ASN A 19 0.34 -7.89 3.64
CA ASN A 19 1.31 -7.89 4.74
C ASN A 19 2.72 -8.29 4.24
N GLU A 20 3.70 -8.27 5.15
CA GLU A 20 5.09 -8.71 4.90
C GLU A 20 5.22 -10.18 4.48
N GLN A 21 4.19 -10.99 4.72
CA GLN A 21 4.15 -12.42 4.35
C GLN A 21 3.56 -12.63 2.94
N GLY A 22 3.08 -11.56 2.29
CA GLY A 22 2.42 -11.62 0.99
C GLY A 22 0.95 -12.05 1.06
N ASP A 23 0.35 -12.08 2.24
CA ASP A 23 -1.10 -12.25 2.37
C ASP A 23 -1.83 -10.97 2.02
N VAL A 24 -2.79 -11.08 1.10
CA VAL A 24 -3.67 -9.97 0.76
C VAL A 24 -4.59 -9.71 1.94
N ILE A 25 -4.52 -8.49 2.45
CA ILE A 25 -5.32 -8.02 3.57
C ILE A 25 -6.68 -7.54 3.06
N GLY A 26 -6.69 -6.69 2.04
CA GLY A 26 -7.94 -6.17 1.50
C GLY A 26 -7.74 -4.92 0.66
N ARG A 27 -8.84 -4.27 0.31
CA ARG A 27 -8.84 -3.08 -0.53
C ARG A 27 -9.09 -1.84 0.31
N VAL A 28 -8.31 -0.78 0.07
CA VAL A 28 -8.55 0.54 0.65
C VAL A 28 -9.85 1.09 0.07
N LYS A 29 -10.86 1.23 0.93
CA LYS A 29 -12.16 1.80 0.59
C LYS A 29 -12.10 3.31 0.52
N GLU A 30 -11.44 3.94 1.48
CA GLU A 30 -11.39 5.39 1.61
C GLU A 30 -10.10 5.81 2.35
N ILE A 31 -9.56 6.96 1.96
CA ILE A 31 -8.48 7.66 2.64
C ILE A 31 -9.04 9.01 3.09
N GLN A 32 -8.81 9.37 4.34
CA GLN A 32 -9.33 10.59 4.94
C GLN A 32 -8.21 11.30 5.71
N ASP A 33 -8.03 12.58 5.43
CA ASP A 33 -7.16 13.48 6.19
C ASP A 33 -8.02 14.54 6.87
N SER A 34 -7.96 14.58 8.21
CA SER A 34 -8.57 15.66 9.01
C SER A 34 -10.05 15.94 8.69
N GLY A 35 -10.83 14.90 8.39
CA GLY A 35 -12.25 15.07 8.03
C GLY A 35 -12.55 15.08 6.52
N LYS A 36 -11.53 15.16 5.65
CA LYS A 36 -11.70 15.27 4.20
C LYS A 36 -11.24 14.00 3.50
N SER A 37 -12.10 13.43 2.67
CA SER A 37 -11.75 12.30 1.82
C SER A 37 -10.73 12.73 0.76
N MET A 38 -9.70 11.90 0.56
CA MET A 38 -8.64 12.13 -0.43
C MET A 38 -8.47 10.91 -1.33
N ASP A 39 -8.03 11.16 -2.56
CA ASP A 39 -7.75 10.08 -3.52
C ASP A 39 -6.38 9.45 -3.32
N GLU A 40 -5.41 10.22 -2.80
CA GLU A 40 -4.04 9.76 -2.57
C GLU A 40 -3.45 10.36 -1.29
N ALA A 41 -2.54 9.62 -0.67
CA ALA A 41 -1.66 10.06 0.42
C ALA A 41 -0.21 9.74 0.06
N LYS A 42 0.73 10.60 0.45
CA LYS A 42 2.15 10.53 0.10
C LYS A 42 2.99 10.26 1.33
N LYS A 43 4.23 9.83 1.11
CA LYS A 43 5.24 9.67 2.18
C LYS A 43 5.25 10.89 3.11
N GLY A 44 5.14 10.62 4.41
CA GLY A 44 5.11 11.63 5.47
C GLY A 44 3.70 12.05 5.89
N ASP A 45 2.66 11.68 5.14
CA ASP A 45 1.28 11.95 5.54
C ASP A 45 0.82 10.94 6.60
N SER A 46 0.13 11.45 7.63
CA SER A 46 -0.61 10.66 8.61
C SER A 46 -2.09 10.77 8.31
N VAL A 47 -2.70 9.69 7.82
CA VAL A 47 -4.09 9.69 7.32
C VAL A 47 -4.90 8.56 7.95
N ALA A 48 -6.21 8.72 8.00
CA ALA A 48 -7.13 7.65 8.37
C ALA A 48 -7.53 6.87 7.11
N ILE A 49 -7.34 5.55 7.11
CA ILE A 49 -7.81 4.69 6.02
C ILE A 49 -8.90 3.74 6.49
N SER A 50 -9.79 3.37 5.58
CA SER A 50 -10.73 2.27 5.76
C SER A 50 -10.38 1.15 4.79
N ILE A 51 -10.25 -0.08 5.30
CA ILE A 51 -10.02 -1.27 4.48
C ILE A 51 -11.31 -2.09 4.51
N ASP A 52 -11.76 -2.56 3.35
CA ASP A 52 -13.00 -3.32 3.25
C ASP A 52 -12.85 -4.71 3.89
N GLY A 53 -13.82 -5.09 4.72
CA GLY A 53 -13.87 -6.41 5.37
C GLY A 53 -12.80 -6.71 6.43
N ILE A 54 -11.99 -5.73 6.85
CA ILE A 54 -10.89 -5.93 7.80
C ILE A 54 -11.12 -5.27 9.15
N THR A 55 -10.85 -6.03 10.22
CA THR A 55 -10.95 -5.57 11.61
C THR A 55 -9.58 -5.50 12.29
N LEU A 56 -9.19 -4.31 12.74
CA LEU A 56 -7.99 -4.08 13.54
C LEU A 56 -8.15 -4.72 14.94
N GLY A 57 -7.08 -5.31 15.45
CA GLY A 57 -7.04 -6.17 16.64
C GLY A 57 -7.31 -7.65 16.36
N ARG A 58 -7.93 -8.01 15.23
CA ARG A 58 -8.20 -9.42 14.86
C ARG A 58 -7.35 -9.91 13.69
N GLN A 59 -7.29 -9.12 12.62
CA GLN A 59 -6.55 -9.46 11.40
C GLN A 59 -5.30 -8.60 11.20
N LEU A 60 -5.30 -7.38 11.75
CA LEU A 60 -4.19 -6.45 11.76
C LEU A 60 -3.92 -5.99 13.18
N LYS A 61 -2.65 -5.77 13.53
CA LYS A 61 -2.25 -5.21 14.83
C LYS A 61 -1.68 -3.81 14.65
N GLU A 62 -1.70 -3.03 15.72
CA GLU A 62 -0.99 -1.75 15.76
C GLU A 62 0.52 -1.99 15.57
N GLY A 63 1.13 -1.20 14.69
CA GLY A 63 2.54 -1.34 14.32
C GLY A 63 2.81 -2.29 13.15
N ASP A 64 1.80 -2.98 12.61
CA ASP A 64 1.97 -3.78 11.40
C ASP A 64 2.25 -2.88 10.19
N VAL A 65 3.23 -3.28 9.36
CA VAL A 65 3.57 -2.60 8.11
C VAL A 65 2.84 -3.30 6.96
N LEU A 66 2.15 -2.52 6.14
CA LEU A 66 1.42 -2.99 4.97
C LEU A 66 2.04 -2.44 3.69
N TYR A 67 1.89 -3.21 2.62
CA TYR A 67 2.41 -2.90 1.30
C TYR A 67 1.29 -2.91 0.28
N THR A 68 1.39 -2.09 -0.76
CA THR A 68 0.48 -2.17 -1.89
C THR A 68 0.70 -3.50 -2.61
N HIS A 69 -0.37 -4.26 -2.78
CA HIS A 69 -0.38 -5.46 -3.60
C HIS A 69 -0.57 -5.06 -5.06
N LEU A 70 0.46 -5.29 -5.87
CA LEU A 70 0.45 -5.05 -7.30
C LEU A 70 0.31 -6.37 -8.06
N ASN A 71 -0.48 -6.36 -9.13
CA ASN A 71 -0.52 -7.49 -10.06
C ASN A 71 0.69 -7.47 -11.02
N ASP A 72 0.90 -8.58 -11.74
CA ASP A 72 2.08 -8.74 -12.61
C ASP A 72 2.11 -7.70 -13.75
N ASP A 73 0.95 -7.28 -14.25
CA ASP A 73 0.83 -6.27 -15.31
C ASP A 73 1.17 -4.85 -14.80
N GLU A 74 0.70 -4.49 -13.61
CA GLU A 74 1.00 -3.22 -12.93
C GLU A 74 2.49 -3.10 -12.64
N GLU A 75 3.10 -4.16 -12.08
CA GLU A 75 4.55 -4.20 -11.85
C GLU A 75 5.33 -4.02 -13.15
N ARG A 76 4.91 -4.70 -14.23
CA ARG A 76 5.54 -4.58 -15.55
C ARG A 76 5.40 -3.18 -16.13
N LEU A 77 4.24 -2.55 -15.99
CA LEU A 77 4.00 -1.18 -16.44
C LEU A 77 4.87 -0.18 -15.67
N LEU A 78 4.97 -0.33 -14.35
CA LEU A 78 5.79 0.52 -13.49
C LEU A 78 7.28 0.39 -13.82
N ARG A 79 7.79 -0.83 -14.01
CA ARG A 79 9.20 -1.09 -14.34
C ARG A 79 9.58 -0.75 -15.78
N GLY A 80 8.63 -0.86 -16.70
CA GLY A 80 8.87 -0.61 -18.12
C GLY A 80 8.55 0.84 -18.49
N LYS A 81 7.25 1.14 -18.53
CA LYS A 81 6.76 2.40 -19.11
C LYS A 81 6.88 3.57 -18.14
N PHE A 82 6.66 3.36 -16.85
CA PHE A 82 6.60 4.45 -15.86
C PHE A 82 7.83 4.53 -14.94
N ASN A 83 8.89 3.79 -15.24
CA ASN A 83 10.07 3.72 -14.37
C ASN A 83 10.76 5.07 -14.17
N TYR A 84 10.65 5.96 -15.16
CA TYR A 84 11.18 7.33 -15.08
C TYR A 84 10.38 8.26 -14.15
N LEU A 85 9.16 7.87 -13.77
CA LEU A 85 8.32 8.62 -12.80
C LEU A 85 8.58 8.19 -11.36
N LEU A 86 9.31 7.10 -11.16
CA LEU A 86 9.62 6.56 -9.84
C LEU A 86 10.95 7.14 -9.35
N SER A 87 10.94 7.63 -8.12
CA SER A 87 12.15 7.88 -7.36
C SER A 87 12.92 6.58 -7.08
N ASP A 88 14.21 6.67 -6.75
CA ASP A 88 15.00 5.48 -6.45
C ASP A 88 14.45 4.72 -5.23
N GLU A 89 13.93 5.45 -4.23
CA GLU A 89 13.23 4.85 -3.09
C GLU A 89 11.97 4.06 -3.53
N GLU A 90 11.19 4.60 -4.47
CA GLU A 90 10.00 3.89 -4.99
C GLU A 90 10.37 2.66 -5.83
N LYS A 91 11.51 2.69 -6.54
CA LYS A 91 12.03 1.52 -7.26
C LYS A 91 12.47 0.42 -6.30
N ASP A 92 13.19 0.78 -5.24
CA ASP A 92 13.58 -0.16 -4.19
C ASP A 92 12.37 -0.76 -3.48
N LEU A 93 11.34 0.06 -3.21
CA LEU A 93 10.06 -0.41 -2.67
C LEU A 93 9.36 -1.38 -3.63
N LEU A 94 9.37 -1.11 -4.94
CA LEU A 94 8.80 -2.01 -5.94
C LEU A 94 9.53 -3.35 -6.01
N ASP A 95 10.86 -3.36 -5.81
CA ASP A 95 11.66 -4.58 -5.66
C ASP A 95 11.31 -5.37 -4.40
N LEU A 96 11.12 -4.66 -3.28
CA LEU A 96 10.70 -5.27 -2.01
C LEU A 96 9.32 -5.92 -2.13
N VAL A 97 8.34 -5.21 -2.70
CA VAL A 97 6.98 -5.71 -2.94
C VAL A 97 7.00 -6.97 -3.82
N ALA A 98 7.79 -6.95 -4.90
CA ALA A 98 7.95 -8.10 -5.78
C ALA A 98 8.60 -9.30 -5.07
N LYS A 99 9.57 -9.07 -4.17
CA LYS A 99 10.18 -10.12 -3.35
C LYS A 99 9.18 -10.76 -2.39
N ILE A 100 8.43 -9.95 -1.64
CA ILE A 100 7.39 -10.42 -0.69
C ILE A 100 6.39 -11.33 -1.42
N LYS A 101 5.92 -10.90 -2.59
CA LYS A 101 4.96 -11.66 -3.40
C LYS A 101 5.54 -12.99 -3.94
N ARG A 102 6.84 -13.03 -4.25
CA ARG A 102 7.51 -14.27 -4.72
C ARG A 102 7.70 -15.29 -3.61
N THR A 103 7.95 -14.87 -2.37
CA THR A 103 8.15 -15.79 -1.23
C THR A 103 6.94 -16.69 -0.96
N LYS A 104 5.74 -16.25 -1.36
CA LYS A 104 4.49 -17.00 -1.20
C LYS A 104 4.15 -17.91 -2.40
N LYS A 105 4.84 -17.78 -3.53
CA LYS A 105 4.54 -18.51 -4.77
C LYS A 105 5.21 -19.89 -4.74
#